data_AF-A0A3P4B8Q6-F1
#
_entry.id   AF-A0A3P4B8Q6-F1
#
_cell.length_a   1.000
_cell.length_b   1.000
_cell.length_c   1.000
_cell.angle_alpha   90.00
_cell.angle_beta   90.00
_cell.angle_gamma   90.00
#
_symmetry.space_group_name_H-M   'P 1'
#
loop_
_entity.id
_entity.type
_entity.pdbx_description
1 polymer ?
#
loop_
_entity_poly.entity_id
_entity_poly.type
_entity_poly.pdbx_seq_one_letter_code
_entity_poly.pdbx_strand_id
1 'polypeptide(L)'
;MLITIVILIIGLIVGFVGYVLADSLRSSTPGLITIAVGVIIAIAGLLAYPYTNVWQRSMSGKAQLAEAEFNRQIKVREAAAIKDSAQALADAEITRALGVAEANRIVADGLGGPEGYLRYLHIESLKEARAQGAQVIYVPTEAGLPILEASRLKPQQ
;
A
#
# COMPACT_ATOMS: atom_id res chain seq x y z
N MET A 1 2.45 -30.33 -18.47
CA MET A 1 3.85 -30.79 -18.32
C MET A 1 3.95 -32.07 -17.49
N LEU A 2 3.43 -32.12 -16.25
CA LEU A 2 3.52 -33.31 -15.39
C LEU A 2 2.79 -34.54 -15.97
N ILE A 3 1.58 -34.35 -16.52
CA ILE A 3 0.80 -35.44 -17.15
C ILE A 3 1.52 -36.03 -18.36
N THR A 4 2.17 -35.18 -19.16
CA THR A 4 2.92 -35.58 -20.36
C THR A 4 4.15 -36.41 -20.00
N ILE A 5 4.84 -36.05 -18.91
CA ILE A 5 5.98 -36.80 -18.39
C ILE A 5 5.52 -38.15 -17.81
N VAL A 6 4.40 -38.19 -17.11
CA VAL A 6 3.83 -39.43 -16.57
C VAL A 6 3.40 -40.38 -17.69
N ILE A 7 2.77 -39.89 -18.76
CA ILE A 7 2.41 -40.70 -19.93
C ILE A 7 3.65 -41.25 -20.64
N LEU A 8 4.72 -40.45 -20.75
CA LEU A 8 6.01 -40.91 -21.29
C LEU A 8 6.64 -41.99 -20.42
N ILE A 9 6.63 -41.82 -19.10
CA ILE A 9 7.16 -42.81 -18.14
C ILE A 9 6.34 -44.10 -18.21
N ILE A 10 5.02 -44.02 -18.25
CA ILE A 10 4.15 -45.19 -18.43
C ILE A 10 4.42 -45.87 -19.77
N GLY A 11 4.56 -45.11 -20.86
CA GLY A 11 4.88 -45.65 -22.18
C GLY A 11 6.24 -46.35 -22.23
N LEU A 12 7.25 -45.79 -21.55
CA LEU A 12 8.58 -46.38 -21.45
C LEU A 12 8.58 -47.63 -20.58
N ILE A 13 7.83 -47.63 -19.47
CA ILE A 13 7.64 -48.81 -18.61
C ILE A 13 6.90 -49.92 -19.38
N VAL A 14 5.82 -49.60 -20.10
CA VAL A 14 5.05 -50.57 -20.89
C VAL A 14 5.90 -51.12 -22.04
N GLY A 15 6.66 -50.27 -22.73
CA GLY A 15 7.59 -50.69 -23.79
C GLY A 15 8.73 -51.57 -23.27
N PHE A 16 9.29 -51.23 -22.10
CA PHE A 16 10.32 -52.02 -21.43
C PHE A 16 9.78 -53.38 -20.97
N VAL A 17 8.58 -53.41 -20.37
CA VAL A 17 7.89 -54.65 -20.01
C VAL A 17 7.61 -55.52 -21.24
N GLY A 18 7.17 -54.92 -22.35
CA GLY A 18 6.94 -55.63 -23.62
C GLY A 18 8.21 -56.23 -24.21
N TYR A 19 9.32 -55.46 -24.21
CA TYR A 19 10.63 -55.94 -24.65
C TYR A 19 11.14 -57.10 -23.78
N VAL A 20 11.01 -56.98 -22.46
CA VAL A 20 11.40 -58.00 -21.48
C VAL A 20 10.55 -59.27 -21.61
N LEU A 21 9.25 -59.14 -21.90
CA LEU A 21 8.36 -60.28 -22.13
C LEU A 21 8.74 -61.03 -23.42
N ALA A 22 9.11 -60.30 -24.48
CA ALA A 22 9.59 -60.88 -25.73
C ALA A 22 10.93 -61.62 -25.56
N ASP A 23 11.83 -61.10 -24.73
CA ASP A 23 13.12 -61.74 -24.42
C ASP A 23 12.96 -62.99 -23.54
N SER A 24 11.98 -63.00 -22.65
CA SER A 24 11.64 -64.16 -21.82
C SER A 24 11.03 -65.33 -22.61
N LEU A 25 10.46 -65.09 -23.80
CA LEU A 25 10.00 -66.16 -24.70
C LEU A 25 11.16 -66.79 -25.49
N ARG A 26 12.31 -66.12 -25.55
CA ARG A 26 13.48 -66.53 -26.35
C ARG A 26 14.55 -67.26 -25.53
N SER A 27 14.58 -67.10 -24.21
CA SER A 27 15.60 -67.67 -23.32
C SER A 27 14.98 -68.59 -22.24
N SER A 28 15.66 -69.70 -21.91
CA SER A 28 15.16 -70.77 -21.02
C SER A 28 15.41 -70.53 -19.51
N THR A 29 15.51 -69.28 -19.06
CA THR A 29 15.63 -68.89 -17.64
C THR A 29 14.39 -68.07 -17.22
N PRO A 30 13.97 -68.13 -15.94
CA PRO A 30 12.56 -68.07 -15.59
C PRO A 30 11.99 -66.64 -15.69
N GLY A 31 11.10 -66.42 -16.65
CA GLY A 31 10.33 -65.18 -16.85
C GLY A 31 9.56 -64.65 -15.62
N LEU A 32 9.44 -65.46 -14.56
CA LEU A 32 8.88 -65.09 -13.27
C LEU A 32 9.66 -63.97 -12.57
N ILE A 33 10.99 -63.96 -12.64
CA ILE A 33 11.81 -62.95 -11.95
C ILE A 33 11.65 -61.58 -12.63
N THR A 34 11.59 -61.56 -13.95
CA THR A 34 11.44 -60.35 -14.75
C THR A 34 10.05 -59.74 -14.63
N ILE A 35 9.00 -60.58 -14.58
CA ILE A 35 7.64 -60.12 -14.25
C ILE A 35 7.59 -59.56 -12.82
N ALA A 36 8.23 -60.22 -11.85
CA ALA A 36 8.25 -59.77 -10.46
C ALA A 36 8.88 -58.37 -10.31
N VAL A 37 10.00 -58.10 -10.98
CA VAL A 37 10.64 -56.76 -10.94
C VAL A 37 9.75 -55.68 -11.56
N GLY A 38 9.11 -55.96 -12.71
CA GLY A 38 8.18 -55.03 -13.34
C GLY A 38 6.96 -54.71 -12.46
N VAL A 39 6.42 -55.72 -11.78
CA VAL A 39 5.29 -55.56 -10.84
C VAL A 39 5.70 -54.73 -9.62
N ILE A 40 6.90 -54.93 -9.07
CA ILE A 40 7.39 -54.15 -7.93
C ILE A 40 7.52 -52.66 -8.30
N ILE A 41 8.05 -52.35 -9.49
CA ILE A 41 8.17 -50.96 -9.97
C ILE A 41 6.80 -50.32 -10.18
N ALA A 42 5.85 -51.07 -10.77
CA ALA A 42 4.49 -50.59 -10.98
C ALA A 42 3.76 -50.30 -9.65
N ILE A 43 3.89 -51.19 -8.66
CA ILE A 43 3.32 -51.01 -7.31
C ILE A 43 3.98 -49.81 -6.61
N ALA A 44 5.31 -49.67 -6.70
CA ALA A 44 6.02 -48.53 -6.11
C ALA A 44 5.55 -47.18 -6.71
N GLY A 45 5.32 -47.12 -8.02
CA GLY A 45 4.76 -45.94 -8.69
C GLY A 45 3.32 -45.63 -8.25
N LEU A 46 2.49 -46.66 -8.08
CA LEU A 46 1.10 -46.54 -7.63
C LEU A 46 0.99 -46.04 -6.18
N LEU A 47 1.92 -46.47 -5.31
CA LEU A 47 1.98 -46.02 -3.92
C LEU A 47 2.60 -44.62 -3.77
N ALA A 48 3.53 -44.23 -4.66
CA ALA A 48 4.15 -42.90 -4.64
C ALA A 48 3.20 -41.78 -5.13
N TYR A 49 2.26 -42.10 -6.03
CA TYR A 49 1.32 -41.14 -6.60
C TYR A 49 0.44 -40.41 -5.56
N PRO A 50 -0.28 -41.09 -4.65
CA PRO A 50 -1.09 -40.39 -3.64
C PRO A 50 -0.23 -39.60 -2.64
N TYR A 51 0.97 -40.08 -2.30
CA TYR A 51 1.88 -39.41 -1.36
C TYR A 51 2.36 -38.04 -1.88
N THR A 52 2.72 -37.97 -3.16
CA THR A 52 3.18 -36.71 -3.79
C THR A 52 2.08 -35.65 -3.86
N ASN A 53 0.83 -36.05 -4.11
CA ASN A 53 -0.32 -35.13 -4.15
C ASN A 53 -0.59 -34.46 -2.80
N VAL A 54 -0.47 -35.21 -1.68
CA VAL A 54 -0.67 -34.65 -0.33
C VAL A 54 0.46 -33.70 0.04
N TRP A 55 1.71 -34.08 -0.25
CA TRP A 55 2.86 -33.22 0.02
C TRP A 55 2.77 -31.90 -0.75
N GLN A 56 2.41 -31.95 -2.04
CA GLN A 56 2.21 -30.75 -2.85
C GLN A 56 1.11 -29.83 -2.29
N ARG A 57 -0.02 -30.41 -1.88
CA ARG A 57 -1.12 -29.64 -1.25
C ARG A 57 -0.67 -29.00 0.07
N SER A 58 0.08 -29.72 0.91
CA SER A 58 0.62 -29.17 2.16
C SER A 58 1.62 -28.04 1.91
N MET A 59 2.52 -28.20 0.93
CA MET A 59 3.50 -27.17 0.60
C MET A 59 2.82 -25.92 0.01
N SER A 60 1.80 -26.12 -0.83
CA SER A 60 0.98 -25.01 -1.35
C SER A 60 0.27 -24.25 -0.23
N GLY A 61 -0.34 -24.95 0.73
CA GLY A 61 -0.99 -24.30 1.89
C GLY A 61 -0.02 -23.51 2.76
N LYS A 62 1.19 -24.05 3.02
CA LYS A 62 2.25 -23.34 3.74
C LYS A 62 2.72 -22.09 2.99
N ALA A 63 2.88 -22.19 1.67
CA ALA A 63 3.26 -21.06 0.83
C ALA A 63 2.20 -19.94 0.87
N GLN A 64 0.91 -20.29 0.76
CA GLN A 64 -0.19 -19.32 0.83
C GLN A 64 -0.26 -18.63 2.21
N LEU A 65 -0.05 -19.37 3.30
CA LEU A 65 -0.03 -18.79 4.64
C LEU A 65 1.14 -17.81 4.80
N ALA A 66 2.34 -18.22 4.40
CA ALA A 66 3.53 -17.37 4.46
C ALA A 66 3.33 -16.08 3.64
N GLU A 67 2.78 -16.20 2.42
CA GLU A 67 2.45 -15.05 1.59
C GLU A 67 1.43 -14.12 2.26
N ALA A 68 0.37 -14.66 2.85
CA ALA A 68 -0.63 -13.88 3.58
C ALA A 68 -0.03 -13.15 4.80
N GLU A 69 0.89 -13.79 5.53
CA GLU A 69 1.61 -13.19 6.65
C GLU A 69 2.51 -12.05 6.19
N PHE A 70 3.29 -12.25 5.13
CA PHE A 70 4.13 -11.19 4.55
C PHE A 70 3.28 -10.03 4.05
N ASN A 71 2.19 -10.30 3.33
CA ASN A 71 1.28 -9.27 2.85
C ASN A 71 0.66 -8.47 4.01
N ARG A 72 0.33 -9.13 5.13
CA ARG A 72 -0.14 -8.44 6.34
C ARG A 72 0.95 -7.56 6.93
N GLN A 73 2.18 -8.05 7.03
CA GLN A 73 3.31 -7.27 7.54
C GLN A 73 3.61 -6.04 6.66
N ILE A 74 3.56 -6.20 5.34
CA ILE A 74 3.73 -5.08 4.40
C ILE A 74 2.67 -4.02 4.65
N LYS A 75 1.38 -4.40 4.71
CA LYS A 75 0.28 -3.46 4.99
C LYS A 75 0.42 -2.74 6.33
N VAL A 76 0.90 -3.43 7.36
CA VAL A 76 1.13 -2.82 8.68
C VAL A 76 2.27 -1.81 8.61
N ARG A 77 3.38 -2.15 7.95
CA ARG A 77 4.52 -1.22 7.77
C ARG A 77 4.14 -0.02 6.92
N GLU A 78 3.38 -0.25 5.85
CA GLU A 78 2.86 0.81 4.99
C GLU A 78 1.90 1.74 5.76
N ALA A 79 0.97 1.18 6.52
CA ALA A 79 0.07 1.97 7.37
C ALA A 79 0.82 2.78 8.44
N ALA A 80 1.86 2.20 9.05
CA ALA A 80 2.73 2.90 9.98
C ALA A 80 3.47 4.06 9.29
N ALA A 81 4.05 3.83 8.12
CA ALA A 81 4.73 4.87 7.35
C ALA A 81 3.79 6.02 6.94
N ILE A 82 2.55 5.71 6.54
CA ILE A 82 1.53 6.72 6.23
C ILE A 82 1.18 7.54 7.48
N LYS A 83 1.01 6.88 8.63
CA LYS A 83 0.73 7.56 9.90
C LYS A 83 1.87 8.50 10.29
N ASP A 84 3.12 8.02 10.22
CA ASP A 84 4.29 8.81 10.59
C ASP A 84 4.47 10.00 9.65
N SER A 85 4.24 9.79 8.34
CA SER A 85 4.25 10.87 7.35
C SER A 85 3.17 11.91 7.63
N ALA A 86 1.94 11.49 7.94
CA ALA A 86 0.85 12.40 8.26
C ALA A 86 1.14 13.20 9.54
N GLN A 87 1.73 12.58 10.55
CA GLN A 87 2.14 13.26 11.78
C GLN A 87 3.22 14.32 11.49
N ALA A 88 4.25 13.96 10.72
CA ALA A 88 5.31 14.90 10.37
C ALA A 88 4.78 16.10 9.57
N LEU A 89 3.82 15.88 8.66
CA LEU A 89 3.14 16.96 7.94
C LEU A 89 2.30 17.84 8.86
N ALA A 90 1.59 17.26 9.81
CA ALA A 90 0.81 18.01 10.79
C ALA A 90 1.72 18.89 11.67
N ASP A 91 2.83 18.34 12.15
CA ASP A 91 3.81 19.06 12.97
C ASP A 91 4.48 20.21 12.19
N ALA A 92 4.77 19.98 10.91
CA ALA A 92 5.28 21.02 10.01
C ALA A 92 4.26 22.16 9.84
N GLU A 93 2.98 21.85 9.65
CA GLU A 93 1.94 22.88 9.51
C GLU A 93 1.70 23.66 10.82
N ILE A 94 1.78 22.99 11.98
CA ILE A 94 1.76 23.68 13.29
C ILE A 94 2.92 24.67 13.40
N THR A 95 4.13 24.22 13.06
CA THR A 95 5.33 25.09 13.10
C THR A 95 5.20 26.28 12.16
N ARG A 96 4.66 26.05 10.95
CA ARG A 96 4.37 27.10 9.97
C ARG A 96 3.34 28.10 10.52
N ALA A 97 2.24 27.60 11.09
CA ALA A 97 1.19 28.44 11.67
C ALA A 97 1.70 29.28 12.85
N LEU A 98 2.53 28.70 13.72
CA LEU A 98 3.19 29.41 14.81
C LEU A 98 4.13 30.50 14.28
N GLY A 99 4.91 30.22 13.24
CA GLY A 99 5.78 31.21 12.61
C GLY A 99 4.99 32.39 12.01
N VAL A 100 3.87 32.11 11.34
CA VAL A 100 2.97 33.14 10.80
C VAL A 100 2.33 33.95 11.94
N ALA A 101 1.88 33.29 13.01
CA ALA A 101 1.29 33.97 14.15
C ALA A 101 2.29 34.91 14.84
N GLU A 102 3.53 34.46 15.03
CA GLU A 102 4.59 35.27 15.65
C GLU A 102 5.01 36.42 14.73
N ALA A 103 5.13 36.18 13.42
CA ALA A 103 5.38 37.25 12.46
C ALA A 103 4.27 38.32 12.49
N ASN A 104 3.00 37.91 12.52
CA ASN A 104 1.87 38.83 12.64
C ASN A 104 1.90 39.61 13.96
N ARG A 105 2.27 38.96 15.06
CA ARG A 105 2.42 39.61 16.37
C ARG A 105 3.50 40.70 16.33
N ILE A 106 4.68 40.38 15.79
CA ILE A 106 5.79 41.33 15.66
C ILE A 106 5.39 42.55 14.82
N VAL A 107 4.72 42.32 13.69
CA VAL A 107 4.25 43.41 12.82
C VAL A 107 3.19 44.26 13.53
N ALA A 108 2.24 43.62 14.22
CA ALA A 108 1.21 44.34 14.96
C ALA A 108 1.80 45.19 16.08
N ASP A 109 2.72 44.66 16.87
CA ASP A 109 3.41 45.39 17.93
C ASP A 109 4.18 46.59 17.37
N GLY A 110 4.85 46.42 16.22
CA GLY A 110 5.56 47.50 15.52
C GLY A 110 4.66 48.60 14.97
N LEU A 111 3.35 48.34 14.81
CA LEU A 111 2.36 49.28 14.30
C LEU A 111 1.52 49.93 15.42
N GLY A 112 1.89 49.74 16.68
CA GLY A 112 1.14 50.28 17.82
C GLY A 112 -0.01 49.36 18.29
N GLY A 113 0.06 48.08 17.95
CA GLY A 113 -0.88 47.04 18.38
C GLY A 113 -1.92 46.67 17.31
N PRO A 114 -2.98 45.93 17.73
CA PRO A 114 -3.96 45.35 16.80
C PRO A 114 -4.67 46.36 15.88
N GLU A 115 -5.01 47.56 16.39
CA GLU A 115 -5.66 48.59 15.57
C GLU A 115 -4.75 49.13 14.46
N GLY A 116 -3.48 49.39 14.77
CA GLY A 116 -2.50 49.85 13.79
C GLY A 116 -2.26 48.80 12.69
N TYR A 117 -2.26 47.52 13.07
CA TYR A 117 -2.17 46.41 12.12
C TYR A 117 -3.39 46.31 11.20
N LEU A 118 -4.61 46.39 11.74
CA LEU A 118 -5.83 46.38 10.94
C LEU A 118 -5.88 47.57 9.98
N ARG A 119 -5.43 48.75 10.42
CA ARG A 119 -5.32 49.93 9.56
C ARG A 119 -4.30 49.76 8.45
N TYR A 120 -3.14 49.14 8.74
CA TYR A 120 -2.15 48.79 7.73
C TYR A 120 -2.71 47.81 6.69
N LEU A 121 -3.35 46.72 7.12
CA LEU A 121 -3.99 45.76 6.23
C LEU A 121 -5.07 46.41 5.35
N HIS A 122 -5.85 47.32 5.92
CA HIS A 122 -6.85 48.07 5.17
C HIS A 122 -6.21 48.94 4.07
N ILE A 123 -5.18 49.71 4.42
CA ILE A 123 -4.45 50.55 3.45
C ILE A 123 -3.84 49.69 2.33
N GLU A 124 -3.22 48.55 2.66
CA GLU A 124 -2.65 47.66 1.66
C GLU A 124 -3.73 47.08 0.74
N SER A 125 -4.88 46.66 1.29
CA SER A 125 -6.02 46.16 0.50
C SER A 125 -6.57 47.21 -0.47
N LEU A 126 -6.61 48.49 -0.07
CA LEU A 126 -7.05 49.59 -0.93
C LEU A 126 -6.04 49.86 -2.05
N LYS A 127 -4.74 49.80 -1.74
CA LYS A 127 -3.66 49.95 -2.72
C LYS A 127 -3.73 48.84 -3.77
N GLU A 128 -3.97 47.60 -3.36
CA GLU A 128 -4.10 46.47 -4.25
C GLU A 128 -5.38 46.55 -5.11
N ALA A 129 -6.53 46.85 -4.51
CA ALA A 129 -7.78 47.05 -5.24
C ALA A 129 -7.67 48.17 -6.28
N ARG A 130 -6.97 49.27 -5.95
CA ARG A 130 -6.69 50.36 -6.88
C ARG A 130 -5.78 49.91 -8.03
N ALA A 131 -4.78 49.09 -7.76
CA ALA A 131 -3.92 48.51 -8.80
C ALA A 131 -4.71 47.58 -9.74
N GLN A 132 -5.76 46.93 -9.22
CA GLN A 132 -6.68 46.08 -9.98
C GLN A 132 -7.82 46.86 -10.69
N GLY A 133 -7.82 48.19 -10.61
CA GLY A 133 -8.78 49.06 -11.32
C GLY A 133 -10.09 49.34 -10.59
N ALA A 134 -10.20 49.00 -9.30
CA ALA A 134 -11.39 49.31 -8.51
C ALA A 134 -11.53 50.83 -8.24
N GLN A 135 -12.73 51.38 -8.45
CA GLN A 135 -13.07 52.75 -8.06
C GLN A 135 -13.34 52.81 -6.55
N VAL A 136 -12.48 53.50 -5.80
CA VAL A 136 -12.69 53.75 -4.37
C VAL A 136 -13.75 54.84 -4.21
N ILE A 137 -14.98 54.46 -3.84
CA ILE A 137 -16.07 55.40 -3.51
C ILE A 137 -15.88 55.85 -2.07
N TYR A 138 -15.50 57.12 -1.88
CA TYR A 138 -15.35 57.70 -0.55
C TYR A 138 -16.72 57.99 0.07
N VAL A 139 -17.07 57.25 1.12
CA VAL A 139 -18.22 57.55 1.98
C VAL A 139 -17.65 58.16 3.27
N PRO A 140 -17.94 59.43 3.59
CA PRO A 140 -17.37 60.09 4.75
C PRO A 140 -17.95 59.49 6.04
N THR A 141 -17.14 58.69 6.72
CA THR A 141 -17.34 58.32 8.13
C THR A 141 -16.12 58.81 8.90
N GLU A 142 -16.33 59.40 10.08
CA GLU A 142 -15.37 60.28 10.78
C GLU A 142 -14.00 59.68 11.18
N ALA A 143 -13.74 58.38 10.93
CA ALA A 143 -12.49 57.71 11.27
C ALA A 143 -11.72 57.10 10.06
N GLY A 144 -12.25 57.15 8.84
CA GLY A 144 -11.55 56.65 7.63
C GLY A 144 -11.26 55.13 7.60
N LEU A 145 -11.71 54.37 8.60
CA LEU A 145 -11.84 52.91 8.60
C LEU A 145 -13.34 52.57 8.63
N PRO A 146 -13.81 51.51 7.93
CA PRO A 146 -15.12 50.93 8.19
C PRO A 146 -15.20 50.61 9.69
N ILE A 147 -16.29 50.96 10.37
CA ILE A 147 -16.36 50.89 11.83
C ILE A 147 -16.06 49.45 12.31
N LEU A 148 -14.88 49.22 12.90
CA LEU A 148 -14.37 47.87 13.20
C LEU A 148 -14.91 47.30 14.53
N GLU A 149 -15.43 48.17 15.42
CA GLU A 149 -15.94 47.79 16.75
C GLU A 149 -17.31 48.39 17.12
N ALA A 150 -18.13 48.81 16.14
CA ALA A 150 -19.42 49.50 16.37
C ALA A 150 -20.44 48.71 17.24
N SER A 151 -20.18 47.42 17.50
CA SER A 151 -21.05 46.53 18.26
C SER A 151 -20.50 46.10 19.62
N ARG A 152 -19.42 46.68 20.16
CA ARG A 152 -19.22 46.66 21.64
C ARG A 152 -20.18 47.64 22.33
N LEU A 153 -21.39 47.78 21.79
CA LEU A 153 -22.53 48.39 22.44
C LEU A 153 -22.72 47.62 23.74
N LYS A 154 -22.30 48.25 24.83
CA LYS A 154 -22.65 47.85 26.19
C LYS A 154 -24.18 47.65 26.22
N PRO A 155 -24.70 46.54 26.78
CA PRO A 155 -26.03 46.60 27.36
C PRO A 155 -26.00 47.75 28.37
N GLN A 156 -26.82 48.77 28.12
CA GLN A 156 -27.06 49.80 29.11
C GLN A 156 -27.97 49.18 30.18
N GLN A 157 -27.47 49.25 31.43
CA GLN A 157 -28.14 48.97 32.72
C GLN A 157 -28.24 47.51 33.14
#